data_AF-A0A843KTT5-F1
#
_entry.id   AF-A0A843KTT5-F1
#
_cell.length_a   1.000
_cell.length_b   1.000
_cell.length_c   1.000
_cell.angle_alpha   90.00
_cell.angle_beta   90.00
_cell.angle_gamma   90.00
#
_symmetry.space_group_name_H-M   'P 1'
#
loop_
_entity.id
_entity.type
_entity.pdbx_description
1 polymer ?
#
loop_
_entity_poly.entity_id
_entity_poly.type
_entity_poly.pdbx_seq_one_letter_code
_entity_poly.pdbx_strand_id
1 'polypeptide(L)' 'MSKGTPSMGKRQKRTHIACRRCGKISFHAQHKVCAACGFGRSSRIRSYRWTEKKAKVPTH' A
#
# COMPACT_ATOMS: atom_id res chain seq x y z
N MET A 1 7.84 7.25 26.22
CA MET A 1 7.02 7.26 24.99
C MET A 1 5.55 7.10 25.37
N SER A 2 4.78 8.18 25.40
CA SER A 2 3.33 8.09 25.64
C SER A 2 2.63 7.52 24.39
N LYS A 3 1.57 6.73 24.59
CA LYS A 3 0.72 6.17 23.53
C LYS A 3 -0.38 7.17 23.16
N GLY A 4 -1.00 7.02 21.99
CA GLY A 4 -2.15 7.83 21.58
C GLY A 4 -1.79 9.23 21.08
N THR A 5 -2.47 10.25 21.58
CA THR A 5 -2.40 11.63 21.05
C THR A 5 -0.97 12.18 20.92
N PRO A 6 -0.07 12.04 21.91
CA PRO A 6 1.29 12.57 21.80
C PRO A 6 2.13 11.92 20.67
N SER A 7 1.79 10.69 20.25
CA SER A 7 2.53 10.01 19.17
C SER A 7 1.97 10.31 17.78
N MET A 8 0.68 10.67 17.67
CA MET A 8 0.06 11.00 16.37
C MET A 8 0.66 12.24 15.72
N GLY A 9 1.05 13.26 16.50
CA GLY A 9 1.71 14.46 15.98
C GLY A 9 3.06 14.20 15.29
N LYS A 10 3.72 13.07 15.59
CA LYS A 10 4.99 12.68 14.97
C LYS A 10 4.82 11.95 13.63
N ARG A 11 3.58 11.63 13.23
CA ARG A 11 3.27 10.84 12.01
C ARG A 11 3.20 11.69 10.74
N GLN A 12 4.29 12.40 10.43
CA GLN A 12 4.36 13.27 9.25
C GLN A 12 4.86 12.57 7.97
N LYS A 13 5.70 11.53 8.11
CA LYS A 13 6.32 10.85 6.95
C LYS A 13 5.35 9.81 6.38
N ARG A 14 5.28 9.74 5.05
CA ARG A 14 4.50 8.72 4.33
C ARG A 14 5.39 7.52 3.98
N THR A 15 4.96 6.32 4.37
CA THR A 15 5.64 5.06 4.03
C THR A 15 5.26 4.56 2.64
N HIS A 16 4.01 4.78 2.24
CA HIS A 16 3.46 4.35 0.96
C HIS A 16 3.16 5.54 0.05
N ILE A 17 3.52 5.40 -1.22
CA ILE A 17 3.23 6.34 -2.32
C ILE A 17 2.46 5.62 -3.44
N ALA A 18 2.02 6.38 -4.45
CA ALA A 18 1.33 5.85 -5.62
C ALA A 18 2.22 4.86 -6.39
N CYS A 19 1.68 3.68 -6.69
CA CYS A 19 2.37 2.67 -7.48
C CYS A 19 2.21 2.93 -8.98
N ARG A 20 3.33 3.04 -9.70
CA ARG A 20 3.33 3.23 -11.16
C ARG A 20 2.69 2.11 -11.97
N ARG A 21 2.60 0.88 -11.43
CA ARG A 21 1.99 -0.26 -12.13
C ARG A 21 0.48 -0.37 -11.92
N CYS A 22 0.00 -0.19 -10.69
CA CYS A 22 -1.41 -0.46 -10.35
C CYS A 22 -2.20 0.76 -9.87
N GLY A 23 -1.59 1.95 -9.82
CA GLY A 23 -2.21 3.21 -9.40
C GLY A 23 -2.55 3.31 -7.91
N LYS A 24 -2.45 2.22 -7.13
CA LYS A 24 -2.78 2.22 -5.70
C LYS A 24 -1.67 2.89 -4.87
N ILE A 25 -2.04 3.60 -3.80
CA ILE A 25 -1.11 4.12 -2.79
C ILE A 25 -0.63 2.96 -1.92
N SER A 26 0.30 2.17 -2.46
CA SER A 26 0.79 0.94 -1.84
C SER A 26 2.23 0.65 -2.18
N PHE A 27 2.92 1.55 -2.89
CA PHE A 27 4.34 1.43 -3.18
C PHE A 27 5.13 1.91 -1.98
N HIS A 28 5.91 1.03 -1.34
CA HIS A 28 6.73 1.39 -0.21
C HIS A 28 7.94 2.19 -0.68
N ALA A 29 8.09 3.44 -0.25
CA ALA A 29 9.14 4.34 -0.75
C ALA A 29 10.55 3.84 -0.41
N GLN A 30 10.76 3.40 0.85
CA GLN A 30 12.06 2.89 1.31
C GLN A 30 12.44 1.54 0.68
N HIS A 31 11.56 0.54 0.74
CA HIS A 31 11.84 -0.81 0.21
C HIS A 31 11.65 -0.94 -1.30
N LYS A 32 11.11 0.09 -1.98
CA LYS A 32 10.86 0.11 -3.42
C LYS A 32 9.98 -1.05 -3.92
N VAL A 33 9.04 -1.52 -3.10
CA VAL A 33 8.14 -2.63 -3.43
C VAL A 33 6.68 -2.24 -3.20
N CYS A 34 5.81 -2.59 -4.15
CA CYS A 34 4.37 -2.43 -4.02
C CYS A 34 3.72 -3.59 -3.28
N ALA A 35 3.08 -3.27 -2.15
CA ALA A 35 2.30 -4.23 -1.37
C ALA A 35 1.05 -4.71 -2.12
N ALA A 36 0.47 -3.96 -3.06
CA ALA A 36 -0.74 -4.37 -3.75
C ALA A 36 -0.49 -5.36 -4.90
N CYS A 37 0.46 -5.01 -5.78
CA CYS A 37 0.69 -5.74 -7.04
C CYS A 37 2.06 -6.41 -7.12
N GLY A 38 2.96 -6.23 -6.14
CA GLY A 38 4.31 -6.79 -6.17
C GLY A 38 5.31 -6.05 -7.07
N PHE A 39 4.92 -4.90 -7.66
CA PHE A 39 5.83 -4.06 -8.45
C PHE A 39 7.12 -3.72 -7.68
N GLY A 40 8.27 -3.88 -8.32
CA GLY A 40 9.60 -3.74 -7.71
C GLY A 40 10.20 -5.05 -7.17
N ARG A 41 9.37 -6.04 -6.83
CA ARG A 41 9.82 -7.38 -6.41
C ARG A 41 9.58 -8.46 -7.46
N SER A 42 8.52 -8.33 -8.25
CA SER A 42 8.14 -9.32 -9.28
C SER A 42 7.66 -8.64 -10.56
N SER A 43 7.88 -9.31 -11.69
CA SER A 43 7.25 -8.98 -12.97
C SER A 43 5.76 -9.34 -12.98
N ARG A 44 5.36 -10.41 -12.28
CA ARG A 44 3.96 -10.87 -12.19
C ARG A 44 3.15 -10.06 -11.19
N ILE A 45 1.84 -10.02 -11.40
CA ILE A 45 0.90 -9.40 -10.46
C ILE A 45 0.77 -10.29 -9.22
N ARG A 46 1.00 -9.71 -8.04
CA ARG A 46 0.79 -10.39 -6.76
C ARG A 46 -0.70 -10.69 -6.54
N SER A 47 -1.01 -11.98 -6.48
CA SER A 47 -2.30 -12.55 -6.06
C SER A 47 -2.05 -13.68 -5.07
N TYR A 48 -2.94 -13.85 -4.10
CA TYR A 48 -2.98 -15.02 -3.24
C TYR A 48 -4.37 -15.63 -3.29
N ARG A 49 -4.43 -16.96 -3.14
CA ARG A 49 -5.70 -17.71 -3.17
C ARG A 49 -6.64 -17.32 -2.01
N TRP A 50 -6.08 -16.95 -0.86
CA TRP A 50 -6.84 -16.51 0.32
C TRP A 50 -7.23 -15.03 0.27
N THR A 51 -6.77 -14.25 -0.71
CA THR A 51 -7.13 -12.83 -0.83
C THR A 51 -8.30 -12.63 -1.78
N GLU A 52 -9.49 -12.42 -1.23
CA GLU A 52 -10.64 -11.94 -2.00
C GLU A 52 -10.58 -10.41 -2.09
N LYS A 53 -10.15 -9.89 -3.24
CA LYS A 53 -10.23 -8.46 -3.51
C LYS A 53 -11.64 -8.17 -4.00
N LYS A 54 -12.45 -7.47 -3.21
CA LYS A 54 -13.74 -6.96 -3.68
C LYS A 54 -13.52 -6.18 -4.98
N ALA A 55 -14.27 -6.52 -6.02
CA ALA A 55 -14.32 -5.71 -7.22
C ALA A 55 -14.74 -4.30 -6.81
N LYS A 56 -14.09 -3.27 -7.38
CA LYS A 56 -14.54 -1.89 -7.19
C LYS A 56 -15.86 -1.76 -7.94
N VAL A 57 -16.97 -2.10 -7.31
CA VAL A 57 -18.30 -1.76 -7.83
C VAL A 57 -18.33 -0.24 -7.88
N PRO A 58 -18.68 0.39 -9.01
CA PRO A 58 -19.06 1.79 -9.00
C PRO A 58 -20.33 1.85 -8.15
N THR A 59 -20.21 2.22 -6.88
CA THR A 59 -21.36 2.71 -6.13
C THR A 59 -21.66 4.05 -6.77
N HIS A 60 -22.76 4.08 -7.53
CA HIS A 60 -23.35 5.20 -8.26
C HIS A 60 -22.66 6.56 -8.13
#